data_AF-A0A378MU32-F1
#
_entry.id   AF-A0A378MU32-F1
#
_cell.length_a   1.000
_cell.length_b   1.000
_cell.length_c   1.000
_cell.angle_alpha   90.00
_cell.angle_beta   90.00
_cell.angle_gamma   90.00
#
_symmetry.space_group_name_H-M   'P 1'
#
loop_
_entity.id
_entity.type
_entity.pdbx_description
1 polymer ?
#
loop_
_entity_poly.entity_id
_entity_poly.type
_entity_poly.pdbx_seq_one_letter_code
_entity_poly.pdbx_strand_id
1 'polypeptide(L)'
;MLLRKPLKFEIRPNGEQVRKMKQFCGCSRFVFNKALAWQNEQYEQDNHHKFSYTKLANLLPQWKKELVWLKDCHSQVLQQSLKDLESAFKNFFQKRADLPKFKKKGVKRVSVFRKVAKSSRKTTACICRKSVGCVIATVVKLLGK
;
A
#
# COMPACT_ATOMS: atom_id res chain seq x y z
N MET A 1 -18.62 -29.06 -8.40
CA MET A 1 -17.79 -28.38 -7.38
C MET A 1 -16.47 -27.97 -8.02
N LEU A 2 -16.17 -26.67 -8.16
CA LEU A 2 -14.94 -26.18 -8.82
C LEU A 2 -13.76 -26.18 -7.82
N LEU A 3 -12.78 -27.04 -8.02
CA LEU A 3 -11.57 -27.09 -7.20
C LEU A 3 -10.60 -25.96 -7.61
N ARG A 4 -10.54 -24.88 -6.81
CA ARG A 4 -9.60 -23.77 -7.06
C ARG A 4 -8.23 -24.09 -6.45
N LYS A 5 -7.29 -24.63 -7.23
CA LYS A 5 -5.91 -24.85 -6.78
C LYS A 5 -5.08 -23.55 -6.92
N PRO A 6 -4.46 -23.03 -5.85
CA PRO A 6 -3.55 -21.89 -5.94
C PRO A 6 -2.24 -22.31 -6.61
N LEU A 7 -1.90 -21.71 -7.74
CA LEU A 7 -0.61 -21.89 -8.39
C LEU A 7 0.35 -20.79 -7.90
N LYS A 8 1.55 -21.20 -7.47
CA LYS A 8 2.63 -20.27 -7.09
C LYS A 8 3.49 -20.01 -8.32
N PHE A 9 3.64 -18.73 -8.67
CA PHE A 9 4.52 -18.31 -9.75
C PHE A 9 5.55 -17.32 -9.20
N GLU A 10 6.81 -17.48 -9.60
CA GLU A 10 7.85 -16.50 -9.37
C GLU A 10 7.91 -15.53 -10.55
N ILE A 11 7.84 -14.23 -10.27
CA ILE A 11 8.10 -13.21 -11.28
C ILE A 11 9.58 -12.86 -11.21
N ARG A 12 10.27 -12.90 -12.35
CA ARG A 12 11.65 -12.40 -12.53
C ARG A 12 11.59 -11.02 -13.19
N PRO A 13 11.62 -9.93 -12.42
CA PRO A 13 11.50 -8.59 -12.97
C PRO A 13 12.79 -8.14 -13.68
N ASN A 14 12.65 -7.35 -14.74
CA ASN A 14 13.76 -6.67 -15.40
C ASN A 14 14.34 -5.56 -14.49
N GLY A 15 15.60 -5.13 -14.72
CA GLY A 15 16.28 -4.09 -13.93
C GLY A 15 15.49 -2.78 -13.83
N GLU A 16 14.86 -2.35 -14.91
CA GLU A 16 13.98 -1.17 -14.89
C GLU A 16 12.74 -1.35 -13.99
N GLN A 17 12.14 -2.54 -14.02
CA GLN A 17 10.98 -2.88 -13.19
C GLN A 17 11.39 -2.85 -11.71
N VAL A 18 12.56 -3.40 -11.38
CA VAL A 18 13.13 -3.34 -10.03
C VAL A 18 13.32 -1.88 -9.58
N ARG A 19 13.83 -1.00 -10.46
CA ARG A 19 14.00 0.43 -10.15
C ARG A 19 12.66 1.10 -9.86
N LYS A 20 11.65 0.91 -10.70
CA LYS A 20 10.28 1.44 -10.50
C LYS A 20 9.66 0.92 -9.21
N MET A 21 9.83 -0.38 -8.92
CA MET A 21 9.36 -0.98 -7.68
C MET A 21 10.01 -0.37 -6.43
N LYS A 22 11.33 -0.12 -6.47
CA LYS A 22 12.04 0.57 -5.39
C LYS A 22 11.52 1.99 -5.20
N GLN A 23 11.27 2.72 -6.29
CA GLN A 23 10.67 4.06 -6.26
C GLN A 23 9.28 4.03 -5.62
N PHE A 24 8.41 3.11 -6.03
CA PHE A 24 7.06 2.94 -5.45
C PHE A 24 7.11 2.59 -3.97
N CYS A 25 8.05 1.74 -3.56
CA CYS A 25 8.28 1.42 -2.15
C CYS A 25 8.73 2.64 -1.32
N GLY A 26 9.50 3.55 -1.94
CA GLY A 26 9.90 4.83 -1.38
C GLY A 26 8.71 5.78 -1.22
N CYS A 27 7.94 6.00 -2.29
CA CYS A 27 6.73 6.82 -2.29
C CYS A 27 5.70 6.35 -1.26
N SER A 28 5.42 5.04 -1.20
CA SER A 28 4.52 4.44 -0.21
C SER A 28 4.96 4.73 1.23
N ARG A 29 6.27 4.61 1.50
CA ARG A 29 6.83 4.88 2.83
C ARG A 29 6.66 6.35 3.21
N PHE A 30 6.96 7.26 2.27
CA PHE A 30 6.84 8.69 2.51
C PHE A 30 5.40 9.11 2.79
N VAL A 31 4.45 8.71 1.95
CA VAL A 31 3.03 9.05 2.14
C VAL A 31 2.49 8.51 3.46
N PHE A 32 2.87 7.29 3.85
CA PHE A 32 2.48 6.74 5.15
C PHE A 32 3.01 7.59 6.31
N ASN A 33 4.28 8.01 6.27
CA ASN A 33 4.88 8.82 7.32
C ASN A 33 4.29 10.24 7.35
N LYS A 34 4.08 10.88 6.19
CA LYS A 34 3.45 12.21 6.10
C LYS A 34 2.02 12.19 6.64
N ALA A 35 1.24 11.15 6.30
CA ALA A 35 -0.11 10.98 6.82
C ALA A 35 -0.15 10.69 8.33
N LEU A 36 0.83 9.93 8.86
CA LEU A 36 0.93 9.69 10.31
C LEU A 36 1.31 10.96 11.06
N ALA A 37 2.23 11.78 10.53
CA ALA A 37 2.59 13.07 11.11
C ALA A 37 1.39 14.02 11.16
N TRP A 38 0.67 14.16 10.04
CA TRP A 38 -0.55 14.97 9.98
C TRP A 38 -1.60 14.50 11.00
N GLN A 39 -1.77 13.18 11.15
CA GLN A 39 -2.72 12.63 12.13
C GLN A 39 -2.30 12.94 13.58
N ASN A 40 -1.00 12.91 13.89
CA ASN A 40 -0.51 13.27 15.22
C ASN A 40 -0.74 14.76 15.51
N GLU A 41 -0.43 15.65 14.56
CA GLU A 41 -0.69 17.09 14.68
C GLU A 41 -2.19 17.36 14.92
N GLN A 42 -3.07 16.68 14.19
CA GLN A 42 -4.52 16.81 14.37
C GLN A 42 -5.00 16.26 15.71
N TYR A 43 -4.36 15.22 16.24
CA TYR A 43 -4.70 14.67 17.55
C TYR A 43 -4.24 15.58 18.70
N GLU A 44 -3.08 16.23 18.55
CA GLU A 44 -2.59 17.25 19.49
C GLU A 44 -3.51 18.48 19.54
N GLN A 45 -4.10 18.87 18.41
CA GLN A 45 -5.07 19.97 18.33
C GLN A 45 -6.47 19.56 18.83
N ASP A 46 -6.97 18.43 18.35
CA ASP A 46 -8.29 17.90 18.65
C ASP A 46 -8.17 16.49 19.25
N ASN A 47 -8.26 16.38 20.59
CA ASN A 47 -8.18 15.11 21.33
C ASN A 47 -9.22 14.04 20.92
N HIS A 48 -10.22 14.41 20.11
CA HIS A 48 -11.28 13.52 19.60
C HIS A 48 -11.20 13.24 18.09
N HIS A 49 -10.11 13.59 17.41
CA HIS A 49 -10.02 13.43 15.96
C HIS A 49 -10.06 11.95 15.53
N LYS A 50 -11.14 11.55 14.87
CA LYS A 50 -11.26 10.23 14.23
C LYS A 50 -10.55 10.22 12.88
N PHE A 51 -9.62 9.28 12.70
CA PHE A 51 -8.94 9.06 11.43
C PHE A 51 -9.96 8.79 10.31
N SER A 52 -9.83 9.47 9.18
CA SER A 52 -10.68 9.24 8.00
C SER A 52 -9.85 9.20 6.72
N TYR A 53 -9.95 8.09 5.99
CA TYR A 53 -9.26 7.90 4.70
C TYR A 53 -9.65 8.96 3.67
N THR A 54 -10.92 9.39 3.64
CA THR A 54 -11.40 10.36 2.63
C THR A 54 -10.72 11.71 2.77
N LYS A 55 -10.49 12.18 4.00
CA LYS A 55 -9.76 13.44 4.27
C LYS A 55 -8.33 13.36 3.74
N LEU A 56 -7.59 12.30 4.08
CA LEU A 56 -6.22 12.10 3.60
C LEU A 56 -6.14 11.88 2.08
N ALA A 57 -7.13 11.22 1.49
CA ALA A 57 -7.20 11.04 0.05
C ALA A 57 -7.42 12.37 -0.68
N ASN A 58 -8.15 13.32 -0.08
CA ASN A 58 -8.34 14.67 -0.63
C ASN A 58 -7.10 15.57 -0.48
N LEU A 59 -6.23 15.31 0.51
CA LEU A 59 -4.93 15.98 0.65
C LEU A 59 -3.87 15.45 -0.33
N LEU A 60 -4.04 14.23 -0.84
CA LEU A 60 -3.06 13.58 -1.71
C LEU A 60 -2.79 14.36 -3.03
N PRO A 61 -3.77 14.94 -3.73
CA PRO A 61 -3.54 15.83 -4.87
C PRO A 61 -2.68 17.04 -4.51
N GLN A 62 -2.85 17.61 -3.30
CA GLN A 62 -2.10 18.77 -2.86
C GLN A 62 -0.63 18.41 -2.63
N TRP A 63 -0.35 17.28 -1.97
CA TRP A 63 1.01 16.77 -1.84
C TRP A 63 1.68 16.44 -3.16
N LYS A 64 0.92 16.02 -4.18
CA LYS A 64 1.45 15.79 -5.53
C LYS A 64 1.82 17.07 -6.27
N LYS A 65 1.18 18.20 -5.95
CA LYS A 65 1.53 19.51 -6.51
C LYS A 65 2.83 20.02 -5.91
N GLU A 66 3.02 19.82 -4.60
CA GLU A 66 4.26 20.20 -3.88
C GLU A 66 5.46 19.33 -4.28
N LEU A 67 5.24 18.03 -4.49
CA LEU A 67 6.31 17.05 -4.64
C LEU A 67 6.30 16.44 -6.05
N VAL A 68 7.14 16.99 -6.93
CA VAL A 68 7.23 16.56 -8.35
C VAL A 68 7.52 15.06 -8.47
N TRP A 69 8.45 14.53 -7.67
CA TRP A 69 8.81 13.10 -7.69
C TRP A 69 7.67 12.16 -7.23
N LEU A 70 6.67 12.68 -6.52
CA LEU A 70 5.49 11.91 -6.09
C LEU A 70 4.48 11.75 -7.23
N LYS A 71 4.53 12.63 -8.24
CA LYS A 71 3.69 12.56 -9.45
C LYS A 71 4.03 11.35 -10.32
N ASP A 72 5.30 10.98 -10.38
CA ASP A 72 5.80 9.82 -11.14
C ASP A 72 5.38 8.48 -10.54
N CYS A 73 4.92 8.49 -9.29
CA CYS A 73 4.46 7.30 -8.59
C CYS A 73 2.99 6.98 -8.91
N HIS A 74 2.71 5.70 -9.17
CA HIS A 74 1.36 5.23 -9.49
C HIS A 74 0.37 5.55 -8.34
N SER A 75 -0.76 6.18 -8.66
CA SER A 75 -1.78 6.64 -7.68
C SER A 75 -2.26 5.52 -6.74
N GLN A 76 -2.49 4.32 -7.28
CA GLN A 76 -2.87 3.14 -6.48
C GLN A 76 -1.92 2.83 -5.33
N VAL A 77 -0.61 3.01 -5.51
CA VAL A 77 0.40 2.72 -4.47
C VAL A 77 0.23 3.69 -3.30
N LEU A 78 -0.07 4.95 -3.60
CA LEU A 78 -0.27 6.00 -2.61
C LEU A 78 -1.58 5.77 -1.84
N GLN A 79 -2.68 5.50 -2.57
CA GLN A 79 -3.98 5.21 -1.96
C GLN A 79 -3.95 3.94 -1.09
N GLN A 80 -3.26 2.88 -1.55
CA GLN A 80 -3.10 1.68 -0.73
C GLN A 80 -2.32 1.97 0.55
N SER A 81 -1.31 2.85 0.49
CA SER A 81 -0.54 3.22 1.69
C SER A 81 -1.39 3.93 2.74
N LEU A 82 -2.37 4.73 2.30
CA LEU A 82 -3.35 5.36 3.18
C LEU A 82 -4.35 4.35 3.76
N LYS A 83 -4.80 3.38 2.95
CA LYS A 83 -5.67 2.28 3.44
C LYS A 83 -4.97 1.36 4.44
N ASP A 84 -3.67 1.12 4.25
CA ASP A 84 -2.85 0.37 5.21
C ASP A 84 -2.77 1.12 6.54
N LEU A 85 -2.69 2.46 6.52
CA LEU A 85 -2.71 3.30 7.71
C LEU A 85 -4.08 3.25 8.41
N GLU A 86 -5.18 3.37 7.66
CA GLU A 86 -6.54 3.22 8.17
C GLU A 86 -6.74 1.87 8.86
N SER A 87 -6.28 0.80 8.21
CA SER A 87 -6.37 -0.56 8.75
C SER A 87 -5.56 -0.71 10.03
N ALA A 88 -4.38 -0.07 10.10
CA ALA A 88 -3.56 -0.08 11.30
C ALA A 88 -4.25 0.64 12.47
N PHE A 89 -4.86 1.81 12.25
CA PHE A 89 -5.67 2.49 13.26
C PHE A 89 -6.90 1.68 13.68
N LYS A 90 -7.61 1.08 12.72
CA LYS A 90 -8.76 0.21 13.03
C LYS A 90 -8.36 -0.97 13.93
N ASN A 91 -7.22 -1.60 13.64
CA ASN A 91 -6.70 -2.69 14.46
C ASN A 91 -6.27 -2.22 15.86
N PHE A 92 -5.71 -1.00 15.96
CA PHE A 92 -5.37 -0.38 17.23
C PHE A 92 -6.62 -0.13 18.10
N PHE A 93 -7.68 0.47 17.53
CA PHE A 93 -8.95 0.67 18.24
C PHE A 93 -9.62 -0.65 18.65
N GLN A 94 -9.41 -1.72 17.88
CA GLN A 94 -9.87 -3.07 18.21
C GLN A 94 -8.95 -3.80 19.22
N LYS A 95 -7.89 -3.15 19.73
CA LYS A 95 -6.87 -3.73 20.62
C LYS A 95 -6.19 -4.98 20.06
N ARG A 96 -6.13 -5.10 18.73
CA ARG A 96 -5.49 -6.23 18.01
C ARG A 96 -4.03 -5.94 17.64
N ALA A 97 -3.64 -4.67 17.68
CA ALA A 97 -2.30 -4.21 17.33
C ALA A 97 -1.96 -2.95 18.12
N ASP A 98 -0.67 -2.65 18.24
CA ASP A 98 -0.17 -1.42 18.85
C ASP A 98 -0.36 -0.19 17.94
N LEU A 99 -0.13 0.98 18.51
CA LEU A 99 -0.18 2.26 17.80
C LEU A 99 0.73 2.23 16.55
N PRO A 100 0.24 2.72 15.38
CA PRO A 100 1.05 2.77 14.17
C PRO A 100 2.33 3.60 14.37
N LYS A 101 3.50 3.00 14.08
CA LYS A 101 4.80 3.68 14.15
C LYS A 101 5.32 4.07 12.76
N PHE A 102 6.12 5.14 12.70
CA PHE A 102 6.79 5.57 11.48
C PHE A 102 7.55 4.44 10.77
N LYS A 103 7.49 4.41 9.44
CA LYS A 103 8.15 3.40 8.60
C LYS A 103 9.62 3.78 8.36
N LYS A 104 10.54 2.96 8.88
CA LYS A 104 11.99 3.04 8.62
C LYS A 104 12.39 2.27 7.35
N LYS A 105 13.48 2.68 6.69
CA LYS A 105 14.08 1.97 5.54
C LYS A 105 14.76 0.70 6.06
N GLY A 106 14.75 -0.39 5.29
CA GLY A 106 15.43 -1.64 5.65
C GLY A 106 14.63 -2.61 6.53
N VAL A 107 13.53 -2.17 7.15
CA VAL A 107 12.66 -3.08 7.91
C VAL A 107 11.79 -3.90 6.95
N LYS A 108 11.90 -5.24 7.03
CA LYS A 108 11.13 -6.19 6.21
C LYS A 108 9.64 -6.14 6.61
N ARG A 109 8.87 -5.25 5.97
CA ARG A 109 7.39 -5.26 6.03
C ARG A 109 6.83 -5.52 4.64
N VAL A 110 5.89 -6.45 4.57
CA VAL A 110 5.19 -6.78 3.32
C VAL A 110 4.15 -5.68 3.06
N SER A 111 4.26 -5.02 1.92
CA SER A 111 3.21 -4.11 1.43
C SER A 111 2.47 -4.83 0.31
N VAL A 112 1.17 -5.02 0.49
CA VAL A 112 0.32 -5.72 -0.48
C VAL A 112 -0.44 -4.68 -1.29
N PHE A 113 -0.12 -4.57 -2.58
CA PHE A 113 -0.88 -3.73 -3.49
C PHE A 113 -2.01 -4.55 -4.10
N ARG A 114 -3.24 -4.31 -3.65
CA ARG A 114 -4.43 -4.92 -4.24
C ARG A 114 -4.87 -4.07 -5.43
N LYS A 115 -4.81 -4.60 -6.66
CA LYS A 115 -5.64 -4.06 -7.75
C LYS A 115 -6.98 -4.78 -7.72
N VAL A 116 -8.06 -4.00 -7.60
CA VAL A 116 -9.40 -4.47 -7.94
C VAL A 116 -9.61 -4.12 -9.41
N ALA A 117 -9.45 -5.08 -10.31
CA ALA A 117 -9.88 -4.90 -11.69
C ALA A 117 -11.42 -4.94 -11.72
N LYS A 118 -12.06 -3.83 -12.08
CA LYS A 118 -13.49 -3.81 -12.46
C LYS A 118 -13.61 -4.26 -13.91
N SER A 119 -13.32 -5.54 -14.14
CA SER A 119 -13.57 -6.25 -15.40
C SER A 119 -13.48 -7.73 -15.05
N SER A 120 -14.50 -8.47 -15.47
CA SER A 120 -14.78 -9.85 -15.12
C SER A 120 -13.51 -10.72 -15.01
N ARG A 121 -13.30 -11.29 -13.82
CA ARG A 121 -12.50 -12.51 -13.53
C ARG A 121 -11.00 -12.43 -13.23
N LYS A 122 -10.36 -11.30 -12.89
CA LYS A 122 -8.94 -11.33 -12.42
C LYS A 122 -8.62 -10.34 -11.29
N THR A 123 -8.54 -10.82 -10.05
CA THR A 123 -7.95 -10.06 -8.94
C THR A 123 -6.43 -10.30 -8.92
N THR A 124 -5.67 -9.41 -9.54
CA THR A 124 -4.20 -9.45 -9.45
C THR A 124 -3.75 -8.69 -8.21
N ALA A 125 -3.30 -9.40 -7.18
CA ALA A 125 -2.62 -8.80 -6.02
C ALA A 125 -1.11 -8.86 -6.25
N CYS A 126 -0.46 -7.69 -6.33
CA CYS A 126 0.98 -7.60 -6.44
C CYS A 126 1.56 -7.50 -5.02
N ILE A 127 2.21 -8.57 -4.53
CA ILE A 127 2.88 -8.55 -3.23
C ILE A 127 4.33 -8.13 -3.46
N CYS A 128 4.69 -6.92 -3.04
CA CYS A 128 6.06 -6.44 -3.13
C CYS A 128 6.79 -6.73 -1.80
N ARG A 129 7.60 -7.79 -1.75
CA ARG A 129 8.56 -7.99 -0.64
C ARG A 129 9.77 -7.08 -0.87
N LYS A 130 10.05 -6.19 0.09
CA LYS A 130 11.04 -5.11 -0.06
C LYS A 130 12.52 -5.53 -0.04
N SER A 131 12.89 -6.80 0.13
CA SER A 131 14.32 -7.16 0.30
C SER A 131 14.91 -8.11 -0.74
N VAL A 132 14.14 -8.60 -1.70
CA VAL A 132 14.67 -9.46 -2.77
C VAL A 132 13.84 -9.19 -4.00
N GLY A 133 14.44 -9.16 -5.18
CA GLY A 133 13.77 -8.96 -6.48
C GLY A 133 12.77 -10.07 -6.86
N CYS A 134 12.05 -10.63 -5.90
CA CYS A 134 11.04 -11.67 -6.06
C CYS A 134 9.68 -11.09 -5.66
N VAL A 135 8.90 -10.75 -6.68
CA VAL A 135 7.47 -10.46 -6.54
C VAL A 135 6.79 -11.81 -6.59
N ILE A 136 6.39 -12.32 -5.43
CA ILE A 136 5.50 -13.47 -5.39
C ILE A 136 4.12 -12.94 -5.75
N ALA A 137 3.72 -13.09 -7.01
CA ALA A 137 2.34 -12.87 -7.40
C ALA A 137 1.58 -14.19 -7.29
N THR A 138 0.70 -14.28 -6.30
CA THR A 138 -0.30 -15.35 -6.28
C THR A 138 -1.40 -14.98 -7.27
N VAL A 139 -1.31 -15.49 -8.50
CA VAL A 139 -2.39 -15.37 -9.48
C VAL A 139 -3.31 -16.57 -9.30
N VAL A 140 -4.50 -16.34 -8.73
CA VAL A 140 -5.57 -17.34 -8.76
C VAL A 140 -6.16 -17.34 -10.16
N LYS A 141 -5.61 -18.19 -11.03
CA LYS A 141 -6.08 -18.35 -12.42
C LYS A 141 -7.42 -19.10 -12.37
N LEU A 142 -8.51 -18.42 -12.71
CA LEU A 142 -9.77 -19.09 -13.03
C LEU A 142 -9.58 -19.79 -14.38
N LEU A 143 -9.21 -21.08 -14.34
CA LEU A 143 -9.24 -21.93 -15.52
C LEU A 143 -10.71 -22.32 -15.76
N GLY A 144 -11.38 -21.58 -16.63
CA GLY A 144 -12.61 -22.00 -17.28
C GLY A 144 -12.28 -22.38 -18.72
N LYS A 145 -12.73 -23.57 -19.13
CA LYS A 145 -12.84 -23.98 -20.54
C LYS A 145 -13.70 -22.98 -21.31
#